data_AF-F9HH19-F1
#
_entry.id   AF-F9HH19-F1
#
_cell.length_a   1.000
_cell.length_b   1.000
_cell.length_c   1.000
_cell.angle_alpha   90.00
_cell.angle_beta   90.00
_cell.angle_gamma   90.00
#
_symmetry.space_group_name_H-M   'P 1'
#
loop_
_entity.id
_entity.type
_entity.pdbx_description
1 polymer ?
#
loop_
_entity_poly.entity_id
_entity_poly.type
_entity_poly.pdbx_seq_one_letter_code
_entity_poly.pdbx_strand_id
1 'polypeptide(L)'
;MLEFFLIVVVVILEYIMIKNFLSMNLKEYQGFSTRFFSSSSIDKISTNGIIFWIFISPLFSILGYICSLFLNSVFKTCHVSYNYLWTISLVFWIVIYLIILMLGRRKLVNHLFILIIAIASIVLDWYIARIAFTGDVNDILPDSSNTAFQFYLAIGLSLISIVQVIYERDNYILRRTRYVSEKIQKYLRKYKILYSLEGNLELLYLSLAILVLEDFERPKIFRIMENKLRAKTRNIAQNDSIDDVHSVFILVKQLQDLAFRSKENDKRKKLEFIIKEINCSNQYVSNVMELFNTISQLDNDFKIVEANKYSEK
;
A
#
# COMPACT_ATOMS: atom_id res chain seq x y z
N MET A 1 -28.60 -5.89 -13.14
CA MET A 1 -28.09 -4.51 -13.31
C MET A 1 -28.18 -3.72 -12.01
N LEU A 2 -29.36 -3.60 -11.41
CA LEU A 2 -29.54 -2.80 -10.18
C LEU A 2 -28.89 -3.44 -8.94
N GLU A 3 -28.94 -4.77 -8.79
CA GLU A 3 -28.21 -5.50 -7.74
C GLU A 3 -26.70 -5.27 -7.82
N PHE A 4 -26.14 -5.38 -9.03
CA PHE A 4 -24.72 -5.13 -9.27
C PHE A 4 -24.33 -3.68 -8.99
N PHE A 5 -25.20 -2.72 -9.34
CA PHE A 5 -25.00 -1.32 -8.99
C PHE A 5 -24.93 -1.11 -7.47
N LEU A 6 -25.82 -1.75 -6.70
CA LEU A 6 -25.81 -1.66 -5.24
C LEU A 6 -24.52 -2.27 -4.65
N ILE A 7 -24.08 -3.42 -5.16
CA ILE A 7 -22.80 -4.04 -4.77
C ILE A 7 -21.64 -3.07 -4.98
N VAL A 8 -21.57 -2.43 -6.16
CA VAL A 8 -20.52 -1.45 -6.47
C VAL A 8 -20.59 -0.24 -5.53
N VAL A 9 -21.79 0.29 -5.24
CA VAL A 9 -21.96 1.41 -4.31
C VAL A 9 -21.50 1.05 -2.90
N VAL A 10 -21.85 -0.14 -2.40
CA VAL A 10 -21.42 -0.62 -1.08
C VAL A 10 -19.89 -0.73 -1.01
N VAL A 11 -19.25 -1.32 -2.02
CA VAL A 11 -17.78 -1.40 -2.09
C VAL A 11 -17.12 -0.02 -2.16
N ILE A 12 -17.74 0.95 -2.85
CA ILE A 12 -17.25 2.34 -2.87
C ILE A 12 -17.34 2.96 -1.46
N LEU A 13 -18.45 2.75 -0.75
CA LEU A 13 -18.63 3.25 0.62
C LEU A 13 -17.64 2.61 1.59
N GLU A 14 -17.42 1.29 1.48
CA GLU A 14 -16.37 0.56 2.20
C GLU A 14 -15.02 1.24 2.01
N TYR A 15 -14.65 1.51 0.76
CA TYR A 15 -13.38 2.14 0.44
C TYR A 15 -13.25 3.58 0.97
N ILE A 16 -14.32 4.38 0.88
CA ILE A 16 -14.34 5.75 1.43
C ILE A 16 -14.15 5.71 2.96
N MET A 17 -14.83 4.79 3.64
CA MET A 17 -14.70 4.63 5.09
C MET A 17 -13.29 4.19 5.45
N ILE A 18 -12.75 3.18 4.76
CA ILE A 18 -11.39 2.70 4.95
C ILE A 18 -10.38 3.82 4.70
N LYS A 19 -10.57 4.68 3.68
CA LYS A 19 -9.69 5.84 3.45
C LYS A 19 -9.69 6.79 4.64
N ASN A 20 -10.84 7.06 5.24
CA ASN A 20 -10.94 7.92 6.41
C ASN A 20 -10.25 7.28 7.63
N PHE A 21 -10.44 5.98 7.86
CA PHE A 21 -9.73 5.23 8.91
C PHE A 21 -8.22 5.13 8.65
N LEU A 22 -7.79 4.95 7.39
CA LEU A 22 -6.38 4.88 6.97
C LEU A 22 -5.67 6.24 7.03
N SER A 23 -6.42 7.35 6.90
CA SER A 23 -5.88 8.69 7.05
C SER A 23 -5.51 9.03 8.50
N MET A 24 -6.15 8.35 9.47
CA MET A 24 -5.64 8.24 10.82
C MET A 24 -4.49 7.24 10.81
N ASN A 25 -3.28 7.72 11.06
CA ASN A 25 -2.00 7.05 10.90
C ASN A 25 -1.80 5.83 11.84
N LEU A 26 -2.65 4.83 11.76
CA LEU A 26 -2.60 3.62 12.59
C LEU A 26 -1.70 2.60 11.88
N LYS A 27 -0.53 2.36 12.48
CA LYS A 27 0.53 1.43 12.01
C LYS A 27 0.04 0.02 11.67
N GLU A 28 -1.09 -0.39 12.24
CA GLU A 28 -1.75 -1.69 12.03
C GLU A 28 -2.40 -1.80 10.63
N TYR A 29 -2.79 -0.68 10.04
CA TYR A 29 -3.47 -0.64 8.74
C TYR A 29 -2.51 -0.48 7.56
N GLN A 30 -1.28 -0.01 7.81
CA GLN A 30 -0.20 0.03 6.82
C GLN A 30 0.32 -1.36 6.43
N GLY A 31 -0.01 -2.41 7.21
CA GLY A 31 0.40 -3.80 6.95
C GLY A 31 -0.15 -4.39 5.64
N PHE A 32 -1.23 -3.82 5.10
CA PHE A 32 -1.87 -4.30 3.86
C PHE A 32 -1.50 -3.51 2.61
N SER A 33 -1.29 -2.20 2.74
CA SER A 33 -1.07 -1.33 1.59
C SER A 33 0.41 -1.03 1.38
N THR A 34 1.13 -0.58 2.41
CA THR A 34 2.51 -0.09 2.29
C THR A 34 3.20 0.24 3.61
N ARG A 35 3.99 -0.68 4.15
CA ARG A 35 4.85 -0.36 5.30
C ARG A 35 6.19 0.28 4.90
N PHE A 36 6.22 1.16 3.89
CA PHE A 36 7.49 1.54 3.22
C PHE A 36 8.54 2.20 4.13
N PHE A 37 8.09 2.96 5.14
CA PHE A 37 8.90 3.52 6.20
C PHE A 37 8.37 3.02 7.54
N SER A 38 9.16 2.30 8.33
CA SER A 38 8.80 1.98 9.71
C SER A 38 10.03 1.90 10.59
N SER A 39 10.08 2.77 11.59
CA SER A 39 11.18 2.91 12.56
C SER A 39 10.93 2.19 13.89
N SER A 40 9.92 1.33 14.02
CA SER A 40 9.60 0.68 15.30
C SER A 40 9.74 -0.84 15.25
N SER A 41 10.63 -1.34 16.10
CA SER A 41 11.06 -2.70 16.40
C SER A 41 9.99 -3.69 16.91
N ILE A 42 8.70 -3.43 16.67
CA ILE A 42 7.62 -4.33 17.06
C ILE A 42 6.88 -4.76 15.78
N ASP A 43 7.45 -5.77 15.13
CA ASP A 43 6.97 -6.37 13.88
C ASP A 43 5.78 -7.32 14.05
N LYS A 44 4.99 -7.13 15.11
CA LYS A 44 3.81 -7.97 15.37
C LYS A 44 2.55 -7.27 14.87
N ILE A 45 1.74 -8.01 14.12
CA ILE A 45 0.37 -7.59 13.80
C ILE A 45 -0.54 -7.93 14.97
N SER A 46 -1.41 -6.99 15.36
CA SER A 46 -2.38 -7.26 16.41
C SER A 46 -3.44 -8.25 15.92
N THR A 47 -3.90 -9.13 16.80
CA THR A 47 -5.03 -10.03 16.54
C THR A 47 -6.26 -9.23 16.10
N ASN A 48 -6.50 -8.07 16.72
CA ASN A 48 -7.58 -7.16 16.39
C ASN A 48 -7.45 -6.61 14.97
N GLY A 49 -6.24 -6.31 14.50
CA GLY A 49 -6.00 -5.91 13.12
C GLY A 49 -6.41 -7.01 12.13
N ILE A 50 -6.04 -8.26 12.39
CA ILE A 50 -6.43 -9.38 11.51
C ILE A 50 -7.95 -9.58 11.51
N ILE A 51 -8.57 -9.59 12.69
CA ILE A 51 -10.02 -9.71 12.83
C ILE A 51 -10.71 -8.59 12.07
N PHE A 52 -10.27 -7.34 12.23
CA PHE A 52 -10.82 -6.20 11.51
C PHE A 52 -10.83 -6.44 9.99
N TRP A 53 -9.72 -6.87 9.40
CA TRP A 53 -9.64 -7.08 7.95
C TRP A 53 -10.47 -8.26 7.46
N ILE A 54 -10.62 -9.31 8.27
CA ILE A 54 -11.51 -10.43 7.93
C ILE A 54 -12.98 -9.97 7.93
N PHE A 55 -13.38 -9.16 8.92
CA PHE A 55 -14.77 -8.80 9.18
C PHE A 55 -15.25 -7.53 8.46
N ILE A 56 -14.37 -6.66 7.97
CA ILE A 56 -14.77 -5.36 7.42
C ILE A 56 -15.79 -5.48 6.29
N SER A 57 -15.51 -6.30 5.26
CA SER A 57 -16.41 -6.44 4.13
C SER A 57 -17.70 -7.22 4.47
N PRO A 58 -17.65 -8.34 5.23
CA PRO A 58 -18.86 -9.01 5.73
C PRO A 58 -19.82 -8.08 6.51
N LEU A 59 -19.29 -7.16 7.33
CA LEU A 59 -20.12 -6.19 8.06
C LEU A 59 -20.86 -5.25 7.10
N PHE A 60 -20.16 -4.74 6.09
CA PHE A 60 -20.78 -3.88 5.08
C PHE A 60 -21.75 -4.61 4.16
N SER A 61 -21.49 -5.88 3.88
CA SER A 61 -22.40 -6.76 3.15
C SER A 61 -23.77 -6.84 3.86
N ILE A 62 -23.78 -7.09 5.17
CA ILE A 62 -25.01 -7.10 5.98
C ILE A 62 -25.70 -5.73 5.99
N LEU A 63 -24.95 -4.64 6.20
CA LEU A 63 -25.50 -3.29 6.19
C LEU A 63 -26.09 -2.91 4.83
N GLY A 64 -25.41 -3.30 3.75
CA GLY A 64 -25.87 -3.14 2.38
C GLY A 64 -27.18 -3.88 2.12
N TYR A 65 -27.32 -5.10 2.64
CA TYR A 65 -28.56 -5.85 2.60
C TYR A 65 -29.71 -5.15 3.33
N ILE A 66 -29.50 -4.74 4.57
CA ILE A 66 -30.52 -4.04 5.39
C ILE A 66 -30.96 -2.75 4.67
N CYS A 67 -30.01 -1.99 4.13
CA CYS A 67 -30.28 -0.80 3.34
C CYS A 67 -31.10 -1.14 2.08
N SER A 68 -30.76 -2.23 1.37
CA SER A 68 -31.52 -2.67 0.20
C SER A 68 -32.96 -3.02 0.55
N LEU A 69 -33.22 -3.70 1.68
CA LEU A 69 -34.58 -4.00 2.13
C LEU A 69 -35.39 -2.74 2.42
N PHE A 70 -34.77 -1.75 3.07
CA PHE A 70 -35.40 -0.46 3.33
C PHE A 70 -35.69 0.30 2.02
N LEU A 71 -34.75 0.32 1.07
CA LEU A 71 -34.97 0.94 -0.23
C LEU A 71 -36.03 0.20 -1.04
N ASN A 72 -36.13 -1.13 -0.90
CA ASN A 72 -37.17 -1.91 -1.55
C ASN A 72 -38.55 -1.61 -0.99
N SER A 73 -38.68 -1.37 0.32
CA SER A 73 -39.98 -1.01 0.91
C SER A 73 -40.47 0.36 0.43
N VAL A 74 -39.54 1.29 0.17
CA VAL A 74 -39.85 2.65 -0.32
C VAL A 74 -40.05 2.70 -1.84
N PHE A 75 -39.17 2.04 -2.62
CA PHE A 75 -39.10 2.18 -4.07
C PHE A 75 -39.54 0.93 -4.87
N LYS A 76 -39.84 -0.19 -4.21
CA LYS A 76 -40.28 -1.49 -4.80
C LYS A 76 -39.39 -2.06 -5.91
N THR A 77 -38.14 -1.60 -6.00
CA THR A 77 -37.26 -1.90 -7.15
C THR A 77 -35.85 -2.32 -6.74
N CYS A 78 -35.50 -2.24 -5.45
CA CYS A 78 -34.14 -2.44 -4.93
C CYS A 78 -34.02 -3.71 -4.08
N HIS A 79 -34.21 -4.89 -4.66
CA HIS A 79 -33.98 -6.14 -3.93
C HIS A 79 -32.64 -6.75 -4.31
N VAL A 80 -31.78 -7.04 -3.34
CA VAL A 80 -30.58 -7.88 -3.53
C VAL A 80 -30.85 -9.23 -2.91
N SER A 81 -30.74 -10.31 -3.69
CA SER A 81 -30.90 -11.65 -3.12
C SER A 81 -29.79 -11.96 -2.11
N TYR A 82 -30.15 -12.56 -0.96
CA TYR A 82 -29.19 -12.89 0.11
C TYR A 82 -28.07 -13.83 -0.39
N ASN A 83 -28.35 -14.66 -1.40
CA ASN A 83 -27.38 -15.54 -2.05
C ASN A 83 -26.24 -14.79 -2.76
N TYR A 84 -26.39 -13.49 -3.01
CA TYR A 84 -25.36 -12.66 -3.64
C TYR A 84 -24.56 -11.82 -2.65
N LEU A 85 -24.82 -11.89 -1.34
CA LEU A 85 -24.14 -11.02 -0.37
C LEU A 85 -22.63 -11.22 -0.31
N TRP A 86 -22.18 -12.49 -0.34
CA TRP A 86 -20.75 -12.84 -0.40
C TRP A 86 -20.01 -12.24 -1.61
N THR A 87 -20.73 -11.84 -2.67
CA THR A 87 -20.11 -11.20 -3.84
C THR A 87 -19.59 -9.79 -3.52
N ILE A 88 -20.12 -9.13 -2.49
CA ILE A 88 -19.62 -7.83 -2.00
C ILE A 88 -18.18 -8.01 -1.51
N SER A 89 -17.94 -8.98 -0.62
CA SER A 89 -16.59 -9.32 -0.16
C SER A 89 -15.65 -9.71 -1.30
N LEU A 90 -16.14 -10.48 -2.28
CA LEU A 90 -15.33 -10.85 -3.44
C LEU A 90 -14.92 -9.61 -4.26
N VAL A 91 -15.87 -8.73 -4.59
CA VAL A 91 -15.60 -7.52 -5.39
C VAL A 91 -14.68 -6.58 -4.61
N PHE A 92 -14.88 -6.42 -3.31
CA PHE A 92 -14.03 -5.64 -2.43
C PHE A 92 -12.55 -6.07 -2.49
N TRP A 93 -12.26 -7.36 -2.32
CA TRP A 93 -10.89 -7.86 -2.35
C TRP A 93 -10.26 -7.77 -3.74
N ILE A 94 -11.03 -7.94 -4.81
CA ILE A 94 -10.57 -7.68 -6.18
C ILE A 94 -10.17 -6.21 -6.34
N VAL A 95 -11.01 -5.28 -5.88
CA VAL A 95 -10.73 -3.84 -5.94
C VAL A 95 -9.47 -3.49 -5.16
N ILE A 96 -9.30 -4.01 -3.93
CA ILE A 96 -8.07 -3.81 -3.15
C ILE A 96 -6.84 -4.30 -3.91
N TYR A 97 -6.90 -5.52 -4.48
CA TYR A 97 -5.76 -6.07 -5.20
C TYR A 97 -5.44 -5.27 -6.47
N LEU A 98 -6.47 -4.81 -7.20
CA LEU A 98 -6.30 -3.91 -8.34
C LEU A 98 -5.63 -2.60 -7.92
N ILE A 99 -6.01 -2.01 -6.78
CA ILE A 99 -5.36 -0.81 -6.26
C ILE A 99 -3.88 -1.07 -5.99
N ILE A 100 -3.51 -2.20 -5.38
CA ILE A 100 -2.11 -2.57 -5.12
C ILE A 100 -1.31 -2.66 -6.43
N LEU A 101 -1.91 -3.24 -7.48
CA LEU A 101 -1.30 -3.29 -8.82
C LEU A 101 -1.14 -1.90 -9.43
N MET A 102 -2.18 -1.07 -9.36
CA MET A 102 -2.19 0.29 -9.92
C MET A 102 -1.16 1.19 -9.23
N LEU A 103 -0.95 0.99 -7.93
CA LEU A 103 0.10 1.68 -7.16
C LEU A 103 1.52 1.17 -7.50
N GLY A 104 1.66 0.05 -8.20
CA GLY A 104 2.95 -0.56 -8.50
C GLY A 104 3.64 -1.19 -7.29
N ARG A 105 2.86 -1.55 -6.26
CA ARG A 105 3.37 -1.94 -4.93
C ARG A 105 3.33 -3.43 -4.67
N ARG A 106 3.02 -4.23 -5.71
CA ARG A 106 2.91 -5.69 -5.66
C ARG A 106 4.05 -6.35 -4.87
N LYS A 107 5.30 -5.94 -5.10
CA LYS A 107 6.49 -6.55 -4.47
C LYS A 107 6.70 -6.18 -2.99
N LEU A 108 6.05 -5.13 -2.50
CA LEU A 108 6.13 -4.72 -1.10
C LEU A 108 5.17 -5.50 -0.21
N VAL A 109 4.15 -6.10 -0.80
CA VAL A 109 3.03 -6.72 -0.10
C VAL A 109 3.22 -8.23 0.00
N ASN A 110 2.81 -8.80 1.13
CA ASN A 110 2.75 -10.25 1.29
C ASN A 110 1.48 -10.79 0.62
N HIS A 111 1.63 -11.41 -0.55
CA HIS A 111 0.50 -11.94 -1.32
C HIS A 111 -0.24 -13.06 -0.62
N LEU A 112 0.48 -13.94 0.08
CA LEU A 112 -0.11 -15.09 0.76
C LEU A 112 -0.96 -14.62 1.95
N PHE A 113 -0.48 -13.61 2.67
CA PHE A 113 -1.23 -12.94 3.72
C PHE A 113 -2.54 -12.32 3.21
N ILE A 114 -2.49 -11.53 2.14
CA ILE A 114 -3.71 -10.93 1.55
C ILE A 114 -4.67 -12.01 1.05
N LEU A 115 -4.15 -13.05 0.37
CA LEU A 115 -4.97 -14.11 -0.19
C LEU A 115 -5.77 -14.84 0.89
N ILE A 116 -5.11 -15.22 1.99
CA ILE A 116 -5.78 -15.95 3.08
C ILE A 116 -6.85 -15.09 3.75
N ILE A 117 -6.58 -13.80 3.93
CA ILE A 117 -7.55 -12.88 4.55
C ILE A 117 -8.73 -12.63 3.62
N ALA A 118 -8.48 -12.52 2.30
CA ALA A 118 -9.54 -12.42 1.31
C ALA A 118 -10.44 -13.67 1.31
N ILE A 119 -9.83 -14.88 1.30
CA ILE A 119 -10.58 -16.14 1.37
C ILE A 119 -11.37 -16.23 2.67
N ALA A 120 -10.75 -15.92 3.81
CA ALA A 120 -11.40 -15.94 5.11
C ALA A 120 -12.59 -14.99 5.18
N SER A 121 -12.42 -13.77 4.66
CA SER A 121 -13.46 -12.75 4.59
C SER A 121 -14.63 -13.20 3.70
N ILE A 122 -14.36 -13.75 2.51
CA ILE A 122 -15.41 -14.25 1.59
C ILE A 122 -16.17 -15.45 2.20
N VAL A 123 -15.45 -16.40 2.80
CA VAL A 123 -16.06 -17.57 3.45
C VAL A 123 -16.90 -17.15 4.65
N LEU A 124 -16.40 -16.18 5.44
CA LEU A 124 -17.13 -15.62 6.57
C LEU A 124 -18.41 -14.90 6.10
N ASP A 125 -18.34 -14.09 5.06
CA ASP A 125 -19.51 -13.40 4.49
C ASP A 125 -20.56 -14.40 4.00
N TRP A 126 -20.13 -15.44 3.28
CA TRP A 126 -21.01 -16.53 2.86
C TRP A 126 -21.65 -17.26 4.05
N TYR A 127 -20.87 -17.57 5.08
CA TYR A 127 -21.33 -18.24 6.28
C TYR A 127 -22.36 -17.39 7.04
N ILE A 128 -22.04 -16.10 7.26
CA ILE A 128 -22.94 -15.15 7.91
C ILE A 128 -24.22 -14.99 7.12
N ALA A 129 -24.15 -14.81 5.79
CA ALA A 129 -25.34 -14.71 4.95
C ALA A 129 -26.21 -15.98 5.05
N ARG A 130 -25.61 -17.16 5.02
CA ARG A 130 -26.36 -18.42 5.13
C ARG A 130 -27.06 -18.53 6.49
N ILE A 131 -26.34 -18.26 7.56
CA ILE A 131 -26.88 -18.38 8.92
C ILE A 131 -27.92 -17.31 9.23
N ALA A 132 -27.64 -16.05 8.89
CA ALA A 132 -28.53 -14.93 9.19
C ALA A 132 -29.88 -15.02 8.47
N PHE A 133 -29.95 -15.67 7.30
CA PHE A 133 -31.16 -15.71 6.47
C PHE A 133 -31.80 -17.10 6.35
N THR A 134 -31.05 -18.18 6.58
CA THR A 134 -31.55 -19.57 6.44
C THR A 134 -31.19 -20.48 7.62
N GLY A 135 -30.39 -20.02 8.58
CA GLY A 135 -29.94 -20.83 9.71
C GLY A 135 -30.95 -20.92 10.84
N ASP A 136 -30.84 -21.98 11.64
CA ASP A 136 -31.56 -22.07 12.92
C ASP A 136 -30.79 -21.29 13.98
N VAL A 137 -31.50 -20.65 14.92
CA VAL A 137 -30.89 -19.96 16.07
C VAL A 137 -30.03 -20.95 16.87
N ASN A 138 -30.47 -22.21 16.92
CA ASN A 138 -29.74 -23.30 17.58
C ASN A 138 -28.34 -23.52 17.01
N ASP A 139 -28.09 -23.19 15.74
CA ASP A 139 -26.78 -23.36 15.10
C ASP A 139 -25.75 -22.33 15.60
N ILE A 140 -26.20 -21.20 16.17
CA ILE A 140 -25.36 -20.07 16.60
C ILE A 140 -25.24 -20.00 18.13
N LEU A 141 -26.12 -20.69 18.86
CA LEU A 141 -26.12 -20.64 20.31
C LEU A 141 -24.75 -21.09 20.86
N PRO A 142 -24.12 -20.28 21.73
CA PRO A 142 -22.82 -20.58 22.31
C PRO A 142 -22.99 -21.59 23.47
N ASP A 143 -23.60 -22.73 23.19
CA ASP A 143 -23.73 -23.83 24.15
C ASP A 143 -22.53 -24.79 24.01
N SER A 144 -22.05 -25.27 25.15
CA SER A 144 -21.09 -26.36 25.26
C SER A 144 -21.54 -27.65 24.53
N SER A 145 -22.84 -27.81 24.31
CA SER A 145 -23.42 -28.93 23.55
C SER A 145 -23.41 -28.72 22.03
N ASN A 146 -23.25 -27.47 21.56
CA ASN A 146 -23.26 -27.12 20.15
C ASN A 146 -21.87 -27.37 19.51
N THR A 147 -21.67 -28.61 19.11
CA THR A 147 -20.43 -29.07 18.45
C THR A 147 -20.12 -28.32 17.16
N ALA A 148 -21.14 -27.88 16.40
CA ALA A 148 -20.95 -27.12 15.18
C ALA A 148 -20.37 -25.73 15.47
N PHE A 149 -20.95 -25.00 16.42
CA PHE A 149 -20.44 -23.69 16.84
C PHE A 149 -18.99 -23.77 17.35
N GLN A 150 -18.68 -24.76 18.18
CA GLN A 150 -17.31 -24.98 18.67
C GLN A 150 -16.32 -25.26 17.55
N PHE A 151 -16.73 -26.09 16.57
CA PHE A 151 -15.90 -26.42 15.42
C PHE A 151 -15.59 -25.18 14.57
N TYR A 152 -16.61 -24.36 14.26
CA TYR A 152 -16.41 -23.11 13.51
C TYR A 152 -15.55 -22.10 14.26
N LEU A 153 -15.73 -21.98 15.58
CA LEU A 153 -14.92 -21.10 16.41
C LEU A 153 -13.45 -21.56 16.46
N ALA A 154 -13.20 -22.87 16.58
CA ALA A 154 -11.85 -23.43 16.53
C ALA A 154 -11.18 -23.17 15.19
N ILE A 155 -11.89 -23.37 14.07
CA ILE A 155 -11.39 -23.04 12.73
C ILE A 155 -11.07 -21.55 12.63
N GLY A 156 -11.98 -20.67 13.06
CA GLY A 156 -11.79 -19.22 13.01
C GLY A 156 -10.55 -18.77 13.80
N LEU A 157 -10.38 -19.25 15.03
CA LEU A 157 -9.19 -18.97 15.83
C LEU A 157 -7.91 -19.51 15.19
N SER A 158 -7.95 -20.74 14.67
CA SER A 158 -6.79 -21.33 13.98
C SER A 158 -6.38 -20.52 12.76
N LEU A 159 -7.34 -19.98 12.01
CA LEU A 159 -7.08 -19.16 10.84
C LEU A 159 -6.42 -17.83 11.23
N ILE A 160 -6.91 -17.18 12.29
CA ILE A 160 -6.28 -15.96 12.83
C ILE A 160 -4.83 -16.25 13.22
N SER A 161 -4.56 -17.35 13.92
CA SER A 161 -3.20 -17.76 14.29
C SER A 161 -2.32 -18.05 13.07
N ILE A 162 -2.85 -18.73 12.05
CA ILE A 162 -2.12 -18.99 10.79
C ILE A 162 -1.73 -17.66 10.13
N VAL A 163 -2.66 -16.70 10.04
CA VAL A 163 -2.40 -15.37 9.48
C VAL A 163 -1.33 -14.62 10.27
N GLN A 164 -1.35 -14.71 11.61
CA GLN A 164 -0.30 -14.14 12.46
C GLN A 164 1.07 -14.75 12.16
N VAL A 165 1.17 -16.08 12.10
CA VAL A 165 2.43 -16.79 11.80
C VAL A 165 2.96 -16.39 10.43
N ILE A 166 2.09 -16.28 9.43
CA ILE A 166 2.48 -15.84 8.08
C ILE A 166 3.03 -14.42 8.12
N TYR A 167 2.38 -13.51 8.85
CA TYR A 167 2.83 -12.14 8.97
C TYR A 167 4.17 -12.04 9.70
N GLU A 168 4.34 -12.76 10.81
CA GLU A 168 5.58 -12.72 11.61
C GLU A 168 6.77 -13.40 10.91
N ARG A 169 6.54 -14.45 10.13
CA ARG A 169 7.61 -15.09 9.33
C ARG A 169 8.05 -14.27 8.13
N ASP A 170 7.29 -13.25 7.77
CA ASP A 170 7.47 -12.53 6.54
C ASP A 170 8.57 -11.47 6.67
N ASN A 171 9.68 -11.65 5.95
CA ASN A 171 10.81 -10.73 6.02
C ASN A 171 10.54 -9.45 5.21
N TYR A 172 9.86 -8.51 5.86
CA TYR A 172 9.51 -7.22 5.29
C TYR A 172 10.74 -6.43 4.82
N ILE A 173 11.81 -6.42 5.63
CA ILE A 173 13.06 -5.71 5.32
C ILE A 173 13.63 -6.21 4.00
N LEU A 174 13.68 -7.53 3.80
CA LEU A 174 14.18 -8.14 2.57
C LEU A 174 13.33 -7.78 1.33
N ARG A 175 12.00 -7.70 1.45
CA ARG A 175 11.14 -7.27 0.33
C ARG A 175 11.35 -5.80 0.01
N ARG A 176 11.48 -4.96 1.04
CA ARG A 176 11.76 -3.53 0.88
C ARG A 176 13.11 -3.31 0.18
N THR A 177 14.17 -3.97 0.62
CA THR A 177 15.50 -3.85 0.00
C THR A 177 15.50 -4.32 -1.45
N ARG A 178 14.84 -5.45 -1.76
CA ARG A 178 14.65 -5.91 -3.14
C ARG A 178 13.90 -4.89 -4.00
N TYR A 179 12.80 -4.34 -3.48
CA TYR A 179 12.03 -3.31 -4.18
C TYR A 179 12.88 -2.07 -4.48
N VAL A 180 13.62 -1.57 -3.49
CA VAL A 180 14.51 -0.41 -3.64
C VAL A 180 15.62 -0.69 -4.66
N SER A 181 16.29 -1.84 -4.55
CA SER A 181 17.35 -2.25 -5.47
C SER A 181 16.88 -2.30 -6.94
N GLU A 182 15.73 -2.93 -7.21
CA GLU A 182 15.17 -2.99 -8.56
C GLU A 182 14.81 -1.60 -9.12
N LYS A 183 14.30 -0.70 -8.27
CA LYS A 183 14.00 0.67 -8.68
C LYS A 183 15.27 1.44 -9.03
N ILE A 184 16.32 1.30 -8.24
CA ILE A 184 17.63 1.91 -8.52
C ILE A 184 18.18 1.41 -9.85
N GLN A 185 18.22 0.09 -10.07
CA GLN A 185 18.68 -0.49 -11.32
C GLN A 185 17.88 0.04 -12.51
N LYS A 186 16.54 0.13 -12.37
CA LYS A 186 15.67 0.70 -13.40
C LYS A 186 15.99 2.18 -13.66
N TYR A 187 16.25 2.97 -12.64
CA TYR A 187 16.57 4.40 -12.78
C TYR A 187 17.94 4.63 -13.39
N LEU A 188 18.97 3.89 -12.98
CA LEU A 188 20.30 3.95 -13.57
C LEU A 188 20.27 3.59 -15.06
N ARG A 189 19.49 2.56 -15.44
CA ARG A 189 19.31 2.19 -16.86
C ARG A 189 18.51 3.22 -17.66
N LYS A 190 17.46 3.81 -17.07
CA LYS A 190 16.56 4.74 -17.77
C LYS A 190 17.15 6.15 -17.88
N TYR A 191 17.81 6.64 -16.83
CA TYR A 191 18.26 8.03 -16.71
C TYR A 191 19.77 8.11 -16.71
N LYS A 192 20.35 8.12 -17.92
CA LYS A 192 21.81 8.24 -18.10
C LYS A 192 22.41 9.50 -17.47
N ILE A 193 21.60 10.55 -17.31
CA ILE A 193 21.98 11.82 -16.66
C ILE A 193 22.47 11.60 -15.22
N LEU A 194 21.99 10.56 -14.53
CA LEU A 194 22.46 10.23 -13.18
C LEU A 194 23.96 9.90 -13.14
N TYR A 195 24.54 9.35 -14.22
CA TYR A 195 25.99 9.10 -14.28
C TYR A 195 26.83 10.38 -14.29
N SER A 196 26.26 11.55 -14.61
CA SER A 196 26.96 12.83 -14.42
C SER A 196 27.30 13.13 -12.96
N LEU A 197 26.64 12.43 -12.02
CA LEU A 197 26.88 12.51 -10.57
C LEU A 197 27.81 11.40 -10.07
N GLU A 198 28.38 10.54 -10.92
CA GLU A 198 29.25 9.44 -10.50
C GLU A 198 30.47 9.94 -9.70
N GLY A 199 31.01 11.12 -10.04
CA GLY A 199 32.09 11.77 -9.28
C GLY A 199 31.68 12.28 -7.89
N ASN A 200 30.38 12.28 -7.56
CA ASN A 200 29.85 12.64 -6.25
C ASN A 200 28.74 11.66 -5.84
N LEU A 201 29.16 10.51 -5.31
CA LEU A 201 28.28 9.41 -4.88
C LEU A 201 27.21 9.87 -3.87
N GLU A 202 27.52 10.85 -3.02
CA GLU A 202 26.54 11.40 -2.07
C GLU A 202 25.35 12.04 -2.80
N LEU A 203 25.60 12.84 -3.84
CA LEU A 203 24.53 13.44 -4.65
C LEU A 203 23.80 12.41 -5.51
N LEU A 204 24.51 11.37 -5.98
CA LEU A 204 23.89 10.27 -6.72
C LEU A 204 22.89 9.50 -5.83
N TYR A 205 23.31 9.08 -4.64
CA TYR A 205 22.44 8.38 -3.69
C TYR A 205 21.27 9.24 -3.25
N LEU A 206 21.50 10.54 -3.04
CA LEU A 206 20.44 11.49 -2.71
C LEU A 206 19.41 11.61 -3.84
N SER A 207 19.87 11.73 -5.09
CA SER A 207 19.01 11.77 -6.27
C SER A 207 18.17 10.50 -6.38
N LEU A 208 18.80 9.33 -6.20
CA LEU A 208 18.11 8.04 -6.24
C LEU A 208 17.08 7.91 -5.10
N ALA A 209 17.42 8.35 -3.89
CA ALA A 209 16.51 8.33 -2.74
C ALA A 209 15.26 9.17 -3.00
N ILE A 210 15.43 10.39 -3.54
CA ILE A 210 14.34 11.28 -3.94
C ILE A 210 13.47 10.61 -5.01
N LEU A 211 14.07 10.03 -6.06
CA LEU A 211 13.30 9.37 -7.13
C LEU A 211 12.53 8.13 -6.65
N VAL A 212 13.09 7.36 -5.72
CA VAL A 212 12.40 6.22 -5.12
C VAL A 212 11.22 6.69 -4.28
N LEU A 213 11.41 7.73 -3.46
CA LEU A 213 10.35 8.28 -2.62
C LEU A 213 9.22 8.91 -3.45
N GLU A 214 9.57 9.73 -4.44
CA GLU A 214 8.58 10.37 -5.32
C GLU A 214 7.77 9.35 -6.13
N ASP A 215 8.40 8.29 -6.64
CA ASP A 215 7.68 7.23 -7.35
C ASP A 215 6.79 6.39 -6.43
N PHE A 216 7.19 6.28 -5.15
CA PHE A 216 6.40 5.61 -4.14
C PHE A 216 5.17 6.43 -3.70
N GLU A 217 5.34 7.74 -3.46
CA GLU A 217 4.24 8.65 -3.10
C GLU A 217 3.32 8.92 -4.29
N ARG A 218 3.88 8.98 -5.51
CA ARG A 218 3.15 9.34 -6.73
C ARG A 218 3.37 8.33 -7.86
N PRO A 219 2.71 7.17 -7.81
CA PRO A 219 2.75 6.17 -8.88
C PRO A 219 2.37 6.71 -10.26
N LYS A 220 2.93 6.12 -11.32
CA LYS A 220 2.72 6.54 -12.73
C LYS A 220 1.25 6.76 -13.11
N ILE A 221 0.35 5.92 -12.62
CA ILE A 221 -1.07 5.97 -12.98
C ILE A 221 -1.74 7.23 -12.43
N PHE A 222 -1.38 7.65 -11.21
CA PHE A 222 -1.86 8.94 -10.69
C PHE A 222 -1.35 10.11 -11.50
N ARG A 223 -0.09 10.07 -11.98
CA ARG A 223 0.45 11.11 -12.86
C ARG A 223 -0.32 11.22 -14.17
N ILE A 224 -0.64 10.08 -14.80
CA ILE A 224 -1.46 10.05 -16.02
C ILE A 224 -2.84 10.67 -15.76
N MET A 225 -3.46 10.37 -14.62
CA MET A 225 -4.76 10.94 -14.24
C MET A 225 -4.68 12.44 -13.95
N GLU A 226 -3.66 12.90 -13.22
CA GLU A 226 -3.45 14.32 -12.90
C GLU A 226 -3.17 15.15 -14.16
N ASN A 227 -2.38 14.63 -15.11
CA ASN A 227 -2.14 15.28 -16.40
C ASN A 227 -3.43 15.46 -17.20
N LYS A 228 -4.34 14.47 -17.16
CA LYS A 228 -5.67 14.60 -17.77
C LYS A 228 -6.55 15.62 -17.05
N LEU A 229 -6.43 15.72 -15.72
CA LEU A 229 -7.25 16.59 -14.87
C LEU A 229 -6.65 18.00 -14.65
N ARG A 230 -5.46 18.29 -15.21
CA ARG A 230 -4.71 19.56 -15.05
C ARG A 230 -4.54 19.99 -13.57
N ALA A 231 -4.30 19.03 -12.68
CA ALA A 231 -4.10 19.30 -11.25
C ALA A 231 -2.67 19.82 -10.98
N LYS A 232 -2.54 20.84 -10.10
CA LYS A 232 -1.22 21.38 -9.70
C LYS A 232 -0.36 20.31 -9.02
N THR A 233 0.84 20.08 -9.55
CA THR A 233 1.84 19.14 -9.05
C THR A 233 2.71 19.79 -7.95
N ARG A 234 2.95 19.07 -6.84
CA ARG A 234 3.68 19.59 -5.67
C ARG A 234 5.17 19.26 -5.59
N ASN A 235 5.67 18.26 -6.34
CA ASN A 235 7.03 17.73 -6.19
C ASN A 235 7.90 17.92 -7.44
N ILE A 236 9.19 18.16 -7.20
CA ILE A 236 10.14 18.76 -8.14
C ILE A 236 10.73 17.76 -9.14
N ALA A 237 11.02 16.51 -8.76
CA ALA A 237 11.73 15.59 -9.69
C ALA A 237 10.85 15.09 -10.84
N GLN A 238 9.58 15.50 -10.88
CA GLN A 238 8.58 15.15 -11.91
C GLN A 238 7.60 16.30 -12.16
N ASN A 239 8.05 17.54 -11.93
CA ASN A 239 7.25 18.73 -12.19
C ASN A 239 7.23 19.04 -13.69
N ASP A 240 6.03 19.26 -14.24
CA ASP A 240 5.70 20.05 -15.44
C ASP A 240 6.73 20.08 -16.59
N SER A 241 7.39 18.97 -16.84
CA SER A 241 8.35 18.84 -17.92
C SER A 241 7.75 17.98 -19.02
N ILE A 242 8.18 18.25 -20.26
CA ILE A 242 7.67 17.59 -21.46
C ILE A 242 7.85 16.06 -21.38
N ASP A 243 8.81 15.57 -20.57
CA ASP A 243 9.11 14.14 -20.38
C ASP A 243 9.85 13.85 -19.06
N ASP A 244 9.65 12.67 -18.46
CA ASP A 244 10.26 12.19 -17.21
C ASP A 244 11.79 12.43 -17.14
N VAL A 245 12.49 12.33 -18.28
CA VAL A 245 13.95 12.53 -18.38
C VAL A 245 14.34 13.99 -18.09
N HIS A 246 13.53 14.95 -18.54
CA HIS A 246 13.80 16.36 -18.33
C HIS A 246 13.58 16.77 -16.88
N SER A 247 12.57 16.22 -16.20
CA SER A 247 12.39 16.48 -14.76
C SER A 247 13.55 15.91 -13.92
N VAL A 248 14.09 14.73 -14.28
CA VAL A 248 15.27 14.18 -13.62
C VAL A 248 16.51 15.07 -13.86
N PHE A 249 16.66 15.63 -15.06
CA PHE A 249 17.73 16.59 -15.35
C PHE A 249 17.63 17.85 -14.47
N ILE A 250 16.43 18.40 -14.32
CA ILE A 250 16.19 19.57 -13.45
C ILE A 250 16.54 19.24 -12.01
N LEU A 251 16.13 18.07 -11.50
CA LEU A 251 16.49 17.61 -10.15
C LEU A 251 18.01 17.57 -9.97
N VAL A 252 18.73 16.90 -10.88
CA VAL A 252 20.19 16.76 -10.82
C VAL A 252 20.87 18.14 -10.79
N LYS A 253 20.43 19.06 -11.66
CA LYS A 253 20.99 20.41 -11.72
C LYS A 253 20.71 21.21 -10.43
N GLN A 254 19.51 21.11 -9.88
CA GLN A 254 19.15 21.78 -8.63
C GLN A 254 19.93 21.21 -7.44
N LEU A 255 20.12 19.89 -7.38
CA LEU A 255 20.93 19.26 -6.34
C LEU A 255 22.39 19.71 -6.41
N GLN A 256 22.96 19.83 -7.61
CA GLN A 256 24.30 20.37 -7.81
C GLN A 256 24.42 21.84 -7.37
N ASP A 257 23.46 22.70 -7.73
CA ASP A 257 23.44 24.12 -7.33
C ASP A 257 23.28 24.26 -5.80
N LEU A 258 22.36 23.52 -5.18
CA LEU A 258 22.16 23.52 -3.73
C LEU A 258 23.40 23.01 -2.98
N ALA A 259 24.08 21.98 -3.51
CA ALA A 259 25.31 21.45 -2.93
C ALA A 259 26.50 22.43 -3.05
N PHE A 260 26.49 23.31 -4.05
CA PHE A 260 27.45 24.40 -4.19
C PHE A 260 27.14 25.57 -3.24
N ARG A 261 25.86 25.92 -3.08
CA ARG A 261 25.43 27.03 -2.20
C ARG A 261 25.50 26.71 -0.70
N SER A 262 25.48 25.43 -0.32
CA SER A 262 25.53 25.05 1.09
C SER A 262 26.84 25.49 1.73
N LYS A 263 26.77 26.29 2.80
CA LYS A 263 27.92 26.66 3.64
C LYS A 263 28.20 25.66 4.78
N GLU A 264 27.38 24.61 4.86
CA GLU A 264 27.46 23.59 5.91
C GLU A 264 28.66 22.66 5.69
N ASN A 265 29.55 22.59 6.68
CA ASN A 265 30.70 21.68 6.68
C ASN A 265 30.34 20.25 7.15
N ASP A 266 29.28 20.12 7.95
CA ASP A 266 28.79 18.81 8.41
C ASP A 266 27.96 18.15 7.29
N LYS A 267 28.43 16.99 6.82
CA LYS A 267 27.81 16.23 5.73
C LYS A 267 26.33 15.95 5.96
N ARG A 268 25.95 15.57 7.19
CA ARG A 268 24.56 15.23 7.49
C ARG A 268 23.66 16.45 7.45
N LYS A 269 24.10 17.55 8.06
CA LYS A 269 23.38 18.83 8.05
C LYS A 269 23.29 19.41 6.64
N LYS A 270 24.32 19.24 5.82
CA LYS A 270 24.33 19.61 4.40
C LYS A 270 23.25 18.86 3.62
N LEU A 271 23.15 17.54 3.79
CA LEU A 271 22.11 16.74 3.13
C LEU A 271 20.70 17.11 3.61
N GLU A 272 20.50 17.25 4.93
CA GLU A 272 19.23 17.66 5.51
C GLU A 272 18.79 19.05 5.00
N PHE A 273 19.74 20.00 4.88
CA PHE A 273 19.49 21.31 4.29
C PHE A 273 19.03 21.21 2.83
N ILE A 274 19.76 20.46 1.99
CA ILE A 274 19.41 20.27 0.57
C ILE A 274 18.01 19.66 0.42
N ILE A 275 17.68 18.64 1.21
CA ILE A 275 16.36 17.99 1.15
C ILE A 275 15.25 18.95 1.60
N LYS A 276 15.50 19.73 2.64
CA LYS A 276 14.54 20.68 3.19
C LYS A 276 14.23 21.83 2.23
N GLU A 277 15.23 22.27 1.45
CA GLU A 277 15.04 23.25 0.37
C GLU A 277 14.22 22.68 -0.80
N ILE A 278 14.35 21.38 -1.08
CA ILE A 278 13.51 20.70 -2.10
C ILE A 278 12.06 20.56 -1.62
N ASN A 279 11.87 20.18 -0.35
CA ASN A 279 10.56 20.00 0.24
C ASN A 279 10.61 20.35 1.73
N CYS A 280 9.87 21.40 2.11
CA CYS A 280 9.85 21.96 3.46
C CYS A 280 9.32 21.01 4.56
N SER A 281 8.94 19.78 4.23
CA SER A 281 8.42 18.79 5.17
C SER A 281 9.53 18.06 5.92
N ASN A 282 9.53 18.16 7.25
CA ASN A 282 10.44 17.40 8.11
C ASN A 282 10.27 15.87 7.96
N GLN A 283 9.04 15.40 7.66
CA GLN A 283 8.78 13.99 7.41
C GLN A 283 9.42 13.52 6.10
N TYR A 284 9.42 14.39 5.07
CA TYR A 284 10.10 14.11 3.81
C TYR A 284 11.61 14.00 4.00
N VAL A 285 12.22 14.91 4.78
CA VAL A 285 13.65 14.84 5.15
C VAL A 285 13.98 13.50 5.80
N SER A 286 13.21 13.07 6.79
CA SER A 286 13.44 11.79 7.46
C SER A 286 13.36 10.59 6.51
N ASN A 287 12.35 10.55 5.65
CA ASN A 287 12.12 9.46 4.71
C ASN A 287 13.23 9.36 3.65
N VAL A 288 13.66 10.50 3.10
CA VAL A 288 14.77 10.56 2.13
C VAL A 288 16.07 10.13 2.78
N MET A 289 16.36 10.57 4.01
CA MET A 289 17.57 10.18 4.74
C MET A 289 17.61 8.68 5.05
N GLU A 290 16.46 8.08 5.39
CA GLU A 290 16.37 6.63 5.60
C GLU A 290 16.65 5.85 4.29
N LEU A 291 16.10 6.30 3.16
CA LEU A 291 16.40 5.72 1.85
C LEU A 291 17.86 5.92 1.46
N PHE A 292 18.42 7.12 1.68
CA PHE A 292 19.82 7.41 1.40
C PHE A 292 20.74 6.41 2.10
N ASN A 293 20.52 6.16 3.40
CA ASN A 293 21.30 5.18 4.16
C ASN A 293 21.11 3.76 3.61
N THR A 294 19.88 3.39 3.24
CA THR A 294 19.58 2.08 2.64
C THR A 294 20.31 1.91 1.31
N ILE A 295 20.32 2.93 0.46
CA ILE A 295 20.99 2.92 -0.85
C ILE A 295 22.50 2.82 -0.69
N SER A 296 23.08 3.60 0.23
CA SER A 296 24.50 3.58 0.54
C SER A 296 24.96 2.18 1.00
N GLN A 297 24.17 1.53 1.88
CA GLN A 297 24.42 0.15 2.29
C GLN A 297 24.33 -0.84 1.13
N LEU A 298 23.26 -0.75 0.32
CA LEU A 298 23.07 -1.63 -0.83
C LEU A 298 24.20 -1.51 -1.87
N ASP A 299 24.73 -0.32 -2.09
CA ASP A 299 25.86 -0.15 -3.01
C ASP A 299 27.16 -0.72 -2.44
N ASN A 300 27.41 -0.55 -1.13
CA ASN A 300 28.57 -1.16 -0.48
C ASN A 300 28.54 -2.70 -0.56
N ASP A 301 27.35 -3.30 -0.41
CA ASP A 301 27.19 -4.76 -0.39
C ASP A 301 27.19 -5.38 -1.79
N PHE A 302 26.62 -4.69 -2.79
CA PHE A 302 26.34 -5.28 -4.11
C PHE A 302 26.94 -4.51 -5.29
N LYS A 303 27.65 -3.40 -5.05
CA LYS A 303 28.29 -2.55 -6.09
C LYS A 303 27.32 -2.22 -7.23
N ILE A 304 26.11 -1.80 -6.89
CA ILE A 304 24.98 -1.62 -7.81
C ILE A 304 25.30 -0.56 -8.87
N VAL A 305 25.99 0.51 -8.48
CA VAL A 305 26.38 1.60 -9.38
C VAL A 305 27.44 1.12 -10.39
N GLU A 306 28.48 0.43 -9.92
CA GLU A 306 29.53 -0.13 -10.79
C GLU A 306 28.99 -1.21 -11.74
N ALA A 307 28.14 -2.12 -11.26
CA ALA A 307 27.62 -3.23 -12.04
C ALA A 307 26.74 -2.78 -13.22
N ASN A 308 26.01 -1.67 -13.08
CA ASN A 308 25.17 -1.16 -14.17
C ASN A 308 25.97 -0.40 -15.24
N LYS A 309 27.20 0.04 -14.94
CA LYS A 309 28.12 0.68 -15.90
C LYS A 309 28.52 -0.27 -17.04
N TYR A 310 28.65 -1.56 -16.75
CA TYR A 310 29.10 -2.58 -17.72
C TYR A 310 27.98 -3.28 -18.49
N SER A 311 26.72 -2.93 -18.22
CA SER A 311 25.57 -3.44 -19.01
C SER A 311 25.44 -2.77 -20.39
N GLU A 312 26.46 -2.02 -20.81
CA GLU A 312 26.58 -1.27 -22.07
C GLU A 312 27.08 -2.10 -23.28
N LYS A 313 26.97 -3.43 -23.26
CA LYS A 313 27.23 -4.24 -24.46
C LYS A 313 25.96 -4.61 -25.19
#